data_AF-A0A158AIB7-F1
#
_entry.id   AF-A0A158AIB7-F1
#
_cell.length_a   1.000
_cell.length_b   1.000
_cell.length_c   1.000
_cell.angle_alpha   90.00
_cell.angle_beta   90.00
_cell.angle_gamma   90.00
#
_symmetry.space_group_name_H-M   'P 1'
#
loop_
_entity.id
_entity.type
_entity.pdbx_description
1 polymer ?
#
loop_
_entity_poly.entity_id
_entity_poly.type
_entity_poly.pdbx_seq_one_letter_code
_entity_poly.pdbx_strand_id
1 'polypeptide(L)'
;MRTTRKAARRKHRARTADIVRYTPPDAELIARLGTDRTFASEYVCDAMRKLHEPDGFTAALTALRDVVNAAGGVGAISRAGGGSRPSIYRALSPGGNPTLKTLIALLTTVGLRLAIEVTEAPAVDLKEFR
;
A
#
# COMPACT_ATOMS: atom_id res chain seq x y z
N MET A 1 -18.49 20.89 33.56
CA MET A 1 -17.92 21.18 32.23
C MET A 1 -16.63 20.37 32.01
N ARG A 2 -16.70 19.17 31.40
CA ARG A 2 -15.55 18.24 31.27
C ARG A 2 -15.56 17.49 29.92
N THR A 3 -15.57 18.16 28.77
CA THR A 3 -15.62 17.43 27.48
C THR A 3 -15.01 18.18 26.29
N THR A 4 -13.69 18.36 26.24
CA THR A 4 -12.97 18.57 24.96
C THR A 4 -11.60 17.88 24.87
N ARG A 5 -10.87 17.71 26.00
CA ARG A 5 -9.54 17.06 25.98
C ARG A 5 -9.52 15.55 25.75
N LYS A 6 -10.58 14.80 26.13
CA LYS A 6 -10.61 13.33 26.05
C LYS A 6 -10.79 12.81 24.62
N ALA A 7 -11.53 13.55 23.77
CA ALA A 7 -11.76 13.21 22.37
C ALA A 7 -10.53 13.46 21.48
N ALA A 8 -9.78 14.54 21.75
CA ALA A 8 -8.54 14.86 21.03
C ALA A 8 -7.41 13.84 21.33
N ARG A 9 -7.27 13.41 22.60
CA ARG A 9 -6.30 12.37 23.02
C ARG A 9 -6.57 10.99 22.41
N ARG A 10 -7.85 10.62 22.23
CA ARG A 10 -8.23 9.32 21.66
C ARG A 10 -7.88 9.23 20.16
N LYS A 11 -8.03 10.33 19.40
CA LYS A 11 -7.60 10.41 17.99
C LYS A 11 -6.08 10.41 17.83
N HIS A 12 -5.34 11.04 18.76
CA HIS A 12 -3.87 11.06 18.71
C HIS A 12 -3.25 9.68 19.03
N ARG A 13 -3.84 8.94 19.99
CA ARG A 13 -3.37 7.60 20.38
C ARG A 13 -3.65 6.53 19.29
N ALA A 14 -4.73 6.68 18.52
CA ALA A 14 -4.99 5.85 17.35
C ALA A 14 -4.01 6.15 16.20
N ARG A 15 -3.69 7.43 15.94
CA ARG A 15 -2.71 7.83 14.91
C ARG A 15 -1.30 7.27 15.14
N THR A 16 -0.89 7.08 16.39
CA THR A 16 0.41 6.47 16.71
C THR A 16 0.37 4.95 16.53
N ALA A 17 -0.76 4.28 16.81
CA ALA A 17 -0.88 2.82 16.69
C ALA A 17 -0.82 2.31 15.24
N ASP A 18 -1.29 3.11 14.26
CA ASP A 18 -1.22 2.74 12.83
C ASP A 18 0.19 2.83 12.24
N ILE A 19 1.09 3.57 12.88
CA ILE A 19 2.51 3.66 12.50
C ILE A 19 3.27 2.41 12.97
N VAL A 20 2.75 1.70 14.00
CA VAL A 20 3.47 0.69 14.80
C VAL A 20 3.34 -0.75 14.27
N ARG A 21 2.59 -1.00 13.19
CA ARG A 21 2.36 -2.38 12.68
C ARG A 21 3.11 -2.75 11.40
N TYR A 22 3.99 -1.89 10.90
CA TYR A 22 4.84 -2.27 9.78
C TYR A 22 6.15 -2.83 10.31
N THR A 23 6.35 -4.11 10.11
CA THR A 23 7.65 -4.77 10.27
C THR A 23 8.22 -4.92 8.87
N PRO A 24 9.32 -4.21 8.54
CA PRO A 24 10.01 -4.44 7.28
C PRO A 24 10.43 -5.91 7.20
N PRO A 25 10.40 -6.52 6.00
CA PRO A 25 11.01 -7.82 5.79
C PRO A 25 12.52 -7.76 6.02
N ASP A 26 13.17 -8.92 5.93
CA ASP A 26 14.62 -8.99 6.05
C ASP A 26 15.34 -8.10 5.02
N ALA A 27 16.59 -7.78 5.34
CA ALA A 27 17.40 -6.87 4.54
C ALA A 27 17.68 -7.43 3.13
N GLU A 28 17.69 -8.75 2.96
CA GLU A 28 17.91 -9.40 1.66
C GLU A 28 16.73 -9.13 0.72
N LEU A 29 15.50 -9.32 1.20
CA LEU A 29 14.30 -9.03 0.43
C LEU A 29 14.23 -7.54 0.07
N ILE A 30 14.48 -6.64 1.02
CA ILE A 30 14.51 -5.20 0.75
C ILE A 30 15.56 -4.83 -0.31
N ALA A 31 16.76 -5.40 -0.22
CA ALA A 31 17.81 -5.15 -1.21
C ALA A 31 17.41 -5.65 -2.60
N ARG A 32 16.81 -6.85 -2.69
CA ARG A 32 16.35 -7.43 -3.95
C ARG A 32 15.23 -6.60 -4.58
N LEU A 33 14.23 -6.19 -3.79
CA LEU A 33 13.14 -5.31 -4.24
C LEU A 33 13.65 -3.96 -4.78
N GLY A 34 14.78 -3.46 -4.27
CA GLY A 34 15.35 -2.18 -4.69
C GLY A 34 16.22 -2.27 -5.94
N THR A 35 16.67 -3.47 -6.31
CA THR A 35 17.66 -3.70 -7.39
C THR A 35 17.05 -4.41 -8.60
N ASP A 36 16.07 -5.30 -8.39
CA ASP A 36 15.39 -6.06 -9.43
C ASP A 36 13.92 -5.61 -9.55
N ARG A 37 13.63 -4.84 -10.60
CA ARG A 37 12.27 -4.35 -10.87
C ARG A 37 11.30 -5.44 -11.31
N THR A 38 11.78 -6.49 -11.96
CA THR A 38 10.93 -7.61 -12.37
C THR A 38 10.45 -8.34 -11.11
N PHE A 39 11.39 -8.63 -10.22
CA PHE A 39 11.06 -9.22 -8.92
C PHE A 39 10.13 -8.34 -8.09
N ALA A 40 10.37 -7.02 -8.03
CA ALA A 40 9.47 -6.09 -7.33
C ALA A 40 8.05 -6.08 -7.93
N SER A 41 7.93 -6.17 -9.25
CA SER A 41 6.64 -6.25 -9.94
C SER A 41 5.92 -7.56 -9.58
N GLU A 42 6.59 -8.70 -9.69
CA GLU A 42 6.03 -10.02 -9.36
C GLU A 42 5.58 -10.06 -7.90
N TYR A 43 6.41 -9.56 -6.99
CA TYR A 43 6.11 -9.48 -5.57
C TYR A 43 4.82 -8.70 -5.27
N VAL A 44 4.65 -7.53 -5.89
CA VAL A 44 3.42 -6.73 -5.74
C VAL A 44 2.23 -7.41 -6.42
N CYS A 45 2.41 -7.98 -7.61
CA CYS A 45 1.34 -8.69 -8.33
C CYS A 45 0.81 -9.88 -7.53
N ASP A 46 1.68 -10.68 -6.92
CA ASP A 46 1.27 -11.82 -6.11
C ASP A 46 0.45 -11.41 -4.88
N ALA A 47 0.80 -10.29 -4.25
CA ALA A 47 0.01 -9.74 -3.17
C ALA A 47 -1.34 -9.18 -3.68
N MET A 48 -1.35 -8.53 -4.85
CA MET A 48 -2.56 -7.96 -5.46
C MET A 48 -3.56 -9.03 -5.92
N ARG A 49 -3.09 -10.18 -6.41
CA ARG A 49 -3.97 -11.30 -6.81
C ARG A 49 -4.82 -11.82 -5.64
N LYS A 50 -4.29 -11.70 -4.42
CA LYS A 50 -4.93 -12.17 -3.18
C LYS A 50 -5.84 -11.14 -2.52
N LEU A 51 -6.13 -10.00 -3.17
CA LEU A 51 -6.94 -8.91 -2.59
C LEU A 51 -8.31 -9.35 -2.05
N HIS A 52 -8.87 -10.43 -2.60
CA HIS A 52 -10.18 -10.98 -2.23
C HIS A 52 -10.11 -11.98 -1.07
N GLU A 53 -8.91 -12.39 -0.65
CA GLU A 53 -8.70 -13.29 0.48
C GLU A 53 -8.78 -12.53 1.82
N PRO A 54 -9.04 -13.23 2.93
CA PRO A 54 -8.90 -12.65 4.27
C PRO A 54 -7.52 -12.02 4.44
N ASP A 55 -7.48 -10.78 4.95
CA ASP A 55 -6.26 -9.96 5.10
C ASP A 55 -5.47 -9.64 3.82
N GLY A 56 -5.94 -10.07 2.64
CA GLY A 56 -5.27 -9.87 1.36
C GLY A 56 -5.06 -8.40 1.01
N PHE A 57 -6.02 -7.55 1.35
CA PHE A 57 -5.88 -6.11 1.21
C PHE A 57 -4.73 -5.53 2.06
N THR A 58 -4.61 -5.96 3.31
CA THR A 58 -3.51 -5.56 4.20
C THR A 58 -2.17 -6.04 3.68
N ALA A 59 -2.11 -7.28 3.16
CA ALA A 59 -0.91 -7.85 2.55
C ALA A 59 -0.47 -7.06 1.31
N ALA A 60 -1.41 -6.68 0.43
CA ALA A 60 -1.12 -5.86 -0.75
C ALA A 60 -0.57 -4.47 -0.37
N LEU A 61 -1.14 -3.81 0.65
CA LEU A 61 -0.62 -2.53 1.14
C LEU A 61 0.78 -2.67 1.77
N THR A 62 1.05 -3.81 2.42
CA THR A 62 2.36 -4.13 3.00
C THR A 62 3.40 -4.31 1.89
N ALA A 63 3.07 -5.09 0.85
CA ALA A 63 3.95 -5.31 -0.29
C ALA A 63 4.31 -3.99 -1.02
N LEU A 64 3.32 -3.12 -1.22
CA LEU A 64 3.57 -1.76 -1.76
C LEU A 64 4.50 -0.94 -0.87
N ARG A 65 4.35 -1.06 0.46
CA ARG A 65 5.21 -0.37 1.42
C ARG A 65 6.64 -0.91 1.42
N ASP A 66 6.83 -2.20 1.21
CA ASP A 66 8.15 -2.83 1.07
C ASP A 66 8.89 -2.28 -0.16
N VAL A 67 8.23 -2.22 -1.31
CA VAL A 67 8.79 -1.62 -2.53
C VAL A 67 9.11 -0.13 -2.32
N VAL A 68 8.25 0.62 -1.62
CA VAL A 68 8.53 2.02 -1.27
C VAL A 68 9.79 2.14 -0.41
N ASN A 69 9.99 1.26 0.57
CA ASN A 69 11.16 1.27 1.43
C ASN A 69 12.43 0.87 0.67
N ALA A 70 12.33 -0.14 -0.18
CA ALA A 70 13.41 -0.54 -1.07
C ALA A 70 13.83 0.57 -2.05
N ALA A 71 12.89 1.42 -2.47
CA ALA A 71 13.14 2.58 -3.32
C ALA A 71 13.67 3.84 -2.56
N GLY A 72 14.21 3.67 -1.35
CA GLY A 72 14.73 4.77 -0.52
C GLY A 72 13.70 5.42 0.42
N GLY A 73 12.56 4.76 0.60
CA GLY A 73 11.55 5.11 1.59
C GLY A 73 10.58 6.21 1.18
N VAL A 74 9.57 6.42 2.04
CA VAL A 74 8.51 7.42 1.86
C VAL A 74 9.06 8.83 1.62
N GLY A 75 10.23 9.15 2.18
CA GLY A 75 10.88 10.43 1.97
C GLY A 75 11.46 10.63 0.56
N ALA A 76 11.94 9.57 -0.09
CA ALA A 76 12.37 9.63 -1.48
C ALA A 76 11.16 9.73 -2.42
N ILE A 77 10.15 8.88 -2.22
CA ILE A 77 8.91 8.87 -3.03
C ILE A 77 8.19 10.22 -2.97
N SER A 78 8.10 10.82 -1.77
CA SER A 78 7.44 12.12 -1.60
C SER A 78 8.17 13.24 -2.34
N ARG A 79 9.52 13.21 -2.40
CA ARG A 79 10.31 14.19 -3.16
C ARG A 79 10.18 14.01 -4.67
N ALA A 80 10.03 12.78 -5.13
CA ALA A 80 9.85 12.45 -6.54
C ALA A 80 8.41 12.72 -7.06
N GLY A 81 7.52 13.27 -6.23
CA GLY A 81 6.17 13.65 -6.63
C GLY A 81 5.09 12.60 -6.37
N GLY A 82 5.38 11.51 -5.66
CA GLY A 82 4.43 10.45 -5.29
C GLY A 82 3.37 10.86 -4.24
N GLY A 83 3.36 12.12 -3.80
CA GLY A 83 2.46 12.65 -2.78
C GLY A 83 3.17 13.13 -1.51
N SER A 84 2.42 13.54 -0.49
CA SER A 84 3.01 13.96 0.79
C SER A 84 3.31 12.76 1.69
N ARG A 85 4.38 12.82 2.48
CA ARG A 85 4.73 11.74 3.44
C ARG A 85 3.55 11.30 4.31
N PRO A 86 2.76 12.21 4.96
CA PRO A 86 1.62 11.79 5.78
C PRO A 86 0.51 11.12 4.97
N SER A 87 0.33 11.52 3.70
CA SER A 87 -0.62 10.87 2.80
C SER A 87 -0.17 9.46 2.45
N ILE A 88 1.10 9.27 2.11
CA ILE A 88 1.65 7.96 1.75
C ILE A 88 1.58 7.00 2.95
N TYR A 89 2.01 7.43 4.14
CA TYR A 89 1.90 6.60 5.35
C TYR A 89 0.46 6.19 5.68
N ARG A 90 -0.51 7.10 5.48
CA ARG A 90 -1.93 6.79 5.70
C ARG A 90 -2.49 5.87 4.62
N ALA A 91 -2.07 6.08 3.37
CA ALA A 91 -2.53 5.29 2.24
C ALA A 91 -2.05 3.83 2.34
N LEU A 92 -0.83 3.61 2.82
CA LEU A 92 -0.20 2.28 2.94
C LEU A 92 -0.19 1.75 4.39
N SER A 93 -1.09 2.22 5.24
CA SER A 93 -1.27 1.63 6.57
C SER A 93 -2.13 0.36 6.49
N PRO A 94 -2.15 -0.52 7.51
CA PRO A 94 -2.96 -1.74 7.48
C PRO A 94 -4.46 -1.52 7.21
N GLY A 95 -5.00 -0.38 7.62
CA GLY A 95 -6.39 0.04 7.32
C GLY A 95 -6.47 1.20 6.33
N GLY A 96 -5.41 1.39 5.53
CA GLY A 96 -5.33 2.44 4.53
C GLY A 96 -6.32 2.22 3.41
N ASN A 97 -6.49 3.21 2.54
CA ASN A 97 -7.21 3.04 1.29
C ASN A 97 -6.60 4.01 0.26
N PRO A 98 -5.54 3.59 -0.45
CA PRO A 98 -4.92 4.46 -1.45
C PRO A 98 -5.94 4.74 -2.55
N THR A 99 -6.10 6.01 -2.92
CA THR A 99 -6.86 6.34 -4.12
C THR A 99 -6.13 5.79 -5.35
N LEU A 100 -6.85 5.55 -6.45
CA LEU A 100 -6.22 5.13 -7.71
C LEU A 100 -5.11 6.11 -8.16
N LYS A 101 -5.32 7.42 -7.97
CA LYS A 101 -4.31 8.45 -8.24
C LYS A 101 -3.05 8.23 -7.40
N THR A 102 -3.20 7.92 -6.10
CA THR A 102 -2.08 7.64 -5.20
C THR A 102 -1.33 6.39 -5.64
N LEU A 103 -2.06 5.32 -6.00
CA LEU A 103 -1.46 4.06 -6.45
C LEU A 103 -0.65 4.26 -7.74
N ILE A 104 -1.23 4.90 -8.76
CA ILE A 104 -0.55 5.18 -10.03
C ILE A 104 0.71 6.02 -9.80
N ALA A 105 0.62 7.09 -9.00
CA ALA A 105 1.77 7.95 -8.70
C ALA A 105 2.89 7.18 -8.01
N LEU A 106 2.55 6.34 -7.03
CA LEU A 106 3.52 5.50 -6.31
C LEU A 106 4.20 4.51 -7.27
N LEU A 107 3.41 3.73 -8.01
CA LEU A 107 3.93 2.75 -8.96
C LEU A 107 4.86 3.41 -9.98
N THR A 108 4.44 4.53 -10.56
CA THR A 108 5.24 5.27 -11.55
C THR A 108 6.56 5.75 -10.95
N THR A 109 6.54 6.22 -9.70
CA THR A 109 7.74 6.69 -9.00
C THR A 109 8.77 5.57 -8.81
N VAL A 110 8.33 4.34 -8.61
CA VAL A 110 9.20 3.16 -8.46
C VAL A 110 9.45 2.42 -9.77
N GLY A 111 9.02 2.98 -10.92
CA GLY A 111 9.22 2.39 -12.24
C GLY A 111 8.31 1.19 -12.55
N LEU A 112 7.17 1.10 -11.87
CA LEU A 112 6.12 0.10 -12.10
C LEU A 112 4.88 0.74 -12.73
N ARG A 113 3.97 -0.08 -13.26
CA ARG A 113 2.68 0.36 -13.81
C ARG A 113 1.56 -0.59 -13.40
N LEU A 114 0.34 -0.06 -13.29
CA LEU A 114 -0.85 -0.88 -13.11
C LEU A 114 -1.22 -1.53 -14.45
N ALA A 115 -1.55 -2.82 -14.43
CA ALA A 115 -2.03 -3.58 -15.58
C ALA A 115 -3.30 -4.36 -15.20
N ILE A 116 -4.11 -4.69 -16.21
CA ILE A 116 -5.30 -5.51 -16.06
C ILE A 116 -5.02 -6.86 -16.71
N GLU A 117 -5.25 -7.94 -15.98
CA GLU A 117 -5.08 -9.32 -16.42
C GLU A 117 -6.44 -10.04 -16.45
N VAL A 118 -6.54 -11.10 -17.25
CA VAL A 118 -7.71 -11.99 -17.22
C VAL A 118 -7.70 -12.76 -15.89
N THR A 119 -8.83 -12.82 -15.21
CA THR A 119 -8.99 -13.67 -14.01
C THR A 119 -9.47 -15.07 -14.42
N GLU A 120 -9.04 -16.10 -13.69
CA GLU A 120 -9.47 -17.49 -13.92
C GLU A 120 -10.93 -17.71 -13.52
N ALA A 121 -11.44 -16.90 -12.58
CA ALA A 121 -12.84 -16.97 -12.17
C ALA A 121 -13.76 -16.54 -13.33
N PRO A 122 -14.89 -17.23 -13.56
CA PRO A 122 -15.84 -16.81 -14.58
C PRO A 122 -16.32 -15.39 -14.27
N ALA A 123 -16.33 -14.54 -15.29
CA ALA A 123 -16.90 -13.21 -15.16
C ALA A 123 -18.35 -13.31 -14.70
N VAL A 124 -18.74 -12.47 -13.73
CA VAL A 124 -20.14 -12.36 -13.31
C VAL A 124 -20.99 -12.03 -14.54
N ASP A 125 -22.04 -12.80 -14.81
CA ASP A 125 -22.96 -12.47 -15.90
C ASP A 125 -23.79 -11.25 -15.50
N LEU A 126 -23.34 -10.08 -15.96
CA LEU A 126 -24.00 -8.80 -15.67
C LEU A 126 -25.41 -8.71 -16.26
N LYS A 127 -25.81 -9.64 -17.15
CA LYS A 127 -27.18 -9.71 -17.67
C LYS A 127 -28.18 -10.18 -16.62
N GLU A 128 -27.74 -10.90 -15.60
CA GLU A 128 -28.61 -11.36 -14.50
C GLU A 128 -29.01 -10.23 -13.54
N PHE A 129 -28.39 -9.05 -13.65
CA PHE A 129 -28.61 -7.89 -12.78
C PHE A 129 -29.35 -6.71 -13.48
N ARG A 130 -29.87 -6.92 -14.69
CA ARG A 130 -30.61 -5.91 -15.47
C ARG A 130 -32.13 -6.07 -15.37
#